data_AF-A0A365KVT1-F1
#
_entry.id   AF-A0A365KVT1-F1
#
_cell.length_a   1.000
_cell.length_b   1.000
_cell.length_c   1.000
_cell.angle_alpha   90.00
_cell.angle_beta   90.00
_cell.angle_gamma   90.00
#
_symmetry.space_group_name_H-M   'P 1'
#
loop_
_entity.id
_entity.type
_entity.pdbx_description
1 polymer ?
#
loop_
_entity_poly.entity_id
_entity_poly.type
_entity_poly.pdbx_seq_one_letter_code
_entity_poly.pdbx_strand_id
1 'polypeptide(L)'
;MLRLLTLILFAFLTIPSTALATSTPPPANPGEQEMMQEDIPDSVSTTARVLEIIEEGTELDEMTQAEREFQHLNVEILSGEYKGREIEVIGYNYADTYYASSNFWFEEGDRITVRFQVENGEISFAAPLDYARDYPSYLLVGLFIALLLFFGKLKGVKSVITLGLTIFILFKFMIPYLLEGHNPILLVLITGAIVTALTFLIVSGFSRKTLAA
;
A
#
# COMPACT_ATOMS: atom_id res chain seq x y z
N MET A 1 7.56 0.19 33.56
CA MET A 1 7.00 0.27 32.18
C MET A 1 6.73 1.71 31.75
N LEU A 2 5.99 2.52 32.54
CA LEU A 2 5.67 3.92 32.19
C LEU A 2 6.91 4.85 32.04
N ARG A 3 7.98 4.62 32.80
CA ARG A 3 9.25 5.38 32.70
C ARG A 3 10.10 5.08 31.46
N LEU A 4 9.93 3.89 30.87
CA LEU A 4 10.64 3.51 29.64
C LEU A 4 9.98 4.18 28.42
N LEU A 5 8.65 4.28 28.43
CA LEU A 5 7.87 4.94 27.39
C LEU A 5 8.14 6.46 27.35
N THR A 6 8.26 7.12 28.51
CA THR A 6 8.59 8.55 28.57
C THR A 6 10.03 8.86 28.15
N LEU A 7 10.98 7.96 28.38
CA LEU A 7 12.36 8.13 27.90
C LEU A 7 12.46 8.00 26.37
N ILE A 8 11.72 7.07 25.77
CA ILE A 8 11.66 6.90 24.31
C ILE A 8 10.98 8.11 23.64
N LEU A 9 9.94 8.66 24.27
CA LEU A 9 9.24 9.86 23.77
C LEU A 9 10.11 11.14 23.86
N PHE A 10 10.97 11.24 24.88
CA PHE A 10 11.86 12.38 25.07
C PHE A 10 13.08 12.32 24.14
N ALA A 11 13.59 11.12 23.84
CA ALA A 11 14.70 10.93 22.90
C ALA A 11 14.34 11.32 21.46
N PHE A 12 13.06 11.19 21.07
CA PHE A 12 12.58 11.64 19.75
C PHE A 12 12.42 13.16 19.64
N LEU A 13 12.24 13.87 20.76
CA LEU A 13 11.98 15.32 20.78
C LEU A 13 13.25 16.18 20.77
N THR A 14 14.42 15.58 21.07
CA THR A 14 15.70 16.28 21.16
C THR A 14 16.57 16.13 19.92
N ILE A 15 16.08 15.49 18.86
CA ILE A 15 16.80 15.47 17.58
C ILE A 15 16.71 16.88 17.00
N PRO A 16 17.83 17.62 16.86
CA PRO A 16 17.80 18.98 16.35
C PRO A 16 17.30 18.99 14.91
N SER A 17 16.13 19.58 14.67
CA SER A 17 15.53 19.75 13.33
C SER A 17 16.40 20.55 12.35
N THR A 18 17.51 21.12 12.84
CA THR A 18 18.45 21.93 12.06
C THR A 18 19.39 21.09 11.19
N ALA A 19 19.41 19.76 11.33
CA ALA A 19 20.28 18.89 10.52
C ALA A 19 19.69 18.51 9.15
N LEU A 20 18.44 18.91 8.83
CA LEU A 20 17.76 18.53 7.58
C LEU A 20 17.72 19.64 6.51
N ALA A 21 18.33 20.79 6.74
CA ALA A 21 18.12 21.97 5.91
C ALA A 21 19.41 22.61 5.34
N THR A 22 20.36 21.83 4.82
CA THR A 22 21.45 22.38 3.97
C THR A 22 21.95 21.38 2.92
N SER A 23 21.05 20.81 2.14
CA SER A 23 21.40 20.40 0.78
C SER A 23 20.27 20.84 -0.12
N THR A 24 20.26 22.12 -0.49
CA THR A 24 19.52 22.53 -1.68
C THR A 24 20.12 21.70 -2.82
N PRO A 25 19.35 20.80 -3.46
CA PRO A 25 19.88 20.07 -4.59
C PRO A 25 20.37 21.10 -5.63
N PRO A 26 21.53 20.85 -6.28
CA PRO A 26 21.98 21.72 -7.35
C PRO A 26 20.83 21.88 -8.36
N PRO A 27 20.70 23.07 -9.00
CA PRO A 27 19.65 23.27 -9.99
C PRO A 27 19.74 22.15 -11.03
N ALA A 28 18.64 21.40 -11.18
CA ALA A 28 18.56 20.28 -12.10
C ALA A 28 19.02 20.75 -13.48
N ASN A 29 19.97 20.02 -14.06
CA ASN A 29 20.52 20.33 -15.38
C ASN A 29 19.35 20.38 -16.38
N PRO A 30 19.31 21.29 -17.37
CA PRO A 30 18.17 21.37 -18.30
C PRO A 30 17.81 20.03 -18.95
N GLY A 31 18.80 19.16 -19.23
CA GLY A 31 18.56 17.79 -19.71
C GLY A 31 17.99 16.80 -18.68
N GLU A 32 18.18 17.02 -17.37
CA GLU A 32 17.51 16.24 -16.32
C GLU A 32 16.04 16.65 -16.17
N GLN A 33 15.73 17.93 -16.42
CA GLN A 33 14.35 18.41 -16.46
C GLN A 33 13.62 17.87 -17.68
N GLU A 34 14.28 17.78 -18.83
CA GLU A 34 13.73 17.16 -20.04
C GLU A 34 13.50 15.65 -19.88
N MET A 35 14.40 14.91 -19.21
CA MET A 35 14.15 13.50 -18.85
C MET A 35 13.02 13.32 -17.83
N MET A 36 12.83 14.27 -16.90
CA MET A 36 11.69 14.25 -15.97
C MET A 36 10.36 14.66 -16.63
N GLN A 37 10.42 15.23 -17.83
CA GLN A 37 9.26 15.69 -18.60
C GLN A 37 8.92 14.75 -19.76
N GLU A 38 9.60 13.59 -19.87
CA GLU A 38 9.20 12.54 -20.79
C GLU A 38 7.83 12.04 -20.36
N ASP A 39 6.86 12.10 -21.28
CA ASP A 39 5.46 11.70 -21.09
C ASP A 39 5.45 10.20 -20.77
N ILE A 40 5.62 9.83 -19.49
CA ILE A 40 5.59 8.44 -19.06
C ILE A 40 4.22 7.91 -19.48
N PRO A 41 4.13 6.92 -20.38
CA PRO A 41 2.85 6.43 -20.87
C PRO A 41 1.98 6.03 -19.69
N ASP A 42 0.70 6.37 -19.75
CA ASP A 42 -0.26 6.02 -18.70
C ASP A 42 -0.18 4.51 -18.43
N SER A 43 0.39 4.17 -17.26
CA SER A 43 0.55 2.78 -16.85
C SER A 43 -0.63 2.38 -15.99
N VAL A 44 -1.38 1.38 -16.46
CA VAL A 44 -2.53 0.82 -15.76
C VAL A 44 -2.06 -0.39 -14.98
N SER A 45 -2.34 -0.41 -13.68
CA SER A 45 -2.09 -1.57 -12.81
C SER A 45 -3.41 -2.27 -12.51
N THR A 46 -3.49 -3.57 -12.76
CA THR A 46 -4.70 -4.36 -12.56
C THR A 46 -4.38 -5.76 -12.03
N THR A 47 -5.42 -6.47 -11.58
CA THR A 47 -5.30 -7.87 -11.19
C THR A 47 -5.55 -8.76 -12.40
N ALA A 48 -4.70 -9.76 -12.60
CA ALA A 48 -4.83 -10.79 -13.63
C ALA A 48 -4.72 -12.20 -13.03
N ARG A 49 -5.14 -13.22 -13.79
CA ARG A 49 -4.93 -14.64 -13.48
C ARG A 49 -3.97 -15.23 -14.49
N VAL A 50 -2.98 -15.98 -14.03
CA VAL A 50 -2.10 -16.77 -14.91
C VAL A 50 -2.92 -17.91 -15.53
N LEU A 51 -2.97 -17.95 -16.86
CA LEU A 51 -3.62 -19.01 -17.62
C LEU A 51 -2.63 -20.11 -17.99
N GLU A 52 -1.45 -19.71 -18.47
CA GLU A 52 -0.42 -20.60 -18.99
C GLU A 52 0.96 -19.96 -18.82
N ILE A 53 1.96 -20.79 -18.55
CA ILE A 53 3.37 -20.42 -18.57
C ILE A 53 3.93 -20.79 -19.95
N ILE A 54 4.22 -19.77 -20.77
CA ILE A 54 4.68 -19.96 -22.16
C ILE A 54 6.15 -20.37 -22.16
N GLU A 55 6.98 -19.63 -21.42
CA GLU A 55 8.42 -19.84 -21.33
C GLU A 55 8.95 -19.30 -20.01
N GLU A 56 9.94 -19.96 -19.43
CA GLU A 56 10.57 -19.52 -18.20
C GLU A 56 12.04 -19.96 -18.15
N GLY A 57 12.90 -19.18 -17.51
CA GLY A 57 14.32 -19.54 -17.40
C GLY A 57 15.22 -18.43 -16.89
N THR A 58 16.52 -18.62 -17.09
CA THR A 58 17.56 -17.66 -16.74
C THR A 58 18.38 -17.35 -17.98
N GLU A 59 18.62 -16.07 -18.24
CA GLU A 59 19.43 -15.60 -19.36
C GLU A 59 20.46 -14.55 -18.91
N LEU A 60 21.53 -14.40 -19.70
CA LEU A 60 22.51 -13.36 -19.47
C LEU A 60 22.04 -12.07 -20.12
N ASP A 61 21.82 -11.03 -19.31
CA ASP A 61 21.51 -9.71 -19.83
C ASP A 61 22.75 -9.09 -20.49
N GLU A 62 22.69 -8.89 -21.81
CA GLU A 62 23.83 -8.37 -22.57
C GLU A 62 24.29 -6.98 -22.11
N MET A 63 23.38 -6.15 -21.61
CA MET A 63 23.69 -4.77 -21.21
C MET A 63 24.31 -4.72 -19.82
N THR A 64 23.78 -5.49 -18.88
CA THR A 64 24.25 -5.48 -17.48
C THR A 64 25.31 -6.55 -17.20
N GLN A 65 25.50 -7.51 -18.11
CA GLN A 65 26.36 -8.69 -17.96
C GLN A 65 26.01 -9.51 -16.70
N ALA A 66 24.77 -9.42 -16.23
CA ALA A 66 24.25 -10.13 -15.07
C ALA A 66 23.25 -11.19 -15.52
N GLU A 67 23.19 -12.31 -14.78
CA GLU A 67 22.13 -13.29 -14.96
C GLU A 67 20.79 -12.68 -14.49
N ARG A 68 19.75 -12.83 -15.32
CA ARG A 68 18.38 -12.46 -14.99
C ARG A 68 17.46 -13.65 -15.22
N GLU A 69 16.54 -13.85 -14.31
CA GLU A 69 15.41 -14.74 -14.48
C GLU A 69 14.37 -14.04 -15.36
N PHE A 70 13.69 -14.79 -16.22
CA PHE A 70 12.56 -14.30 -16.99
C PHE A 70 11.41 -15.30 -16.94
N GLN A 71 10.19 -14.79 -17.00
CA GLN A 71 8.99 -15.60 -17.09
C GLN A 71 7.99 -14.94 -18.05
N HIS A 72 7.59 -15.68 -19.08
CA HIS A 72 6.62 -15.30 -20.09
C HIS A 72 5.31 -16.04 -19.83
N LEU A 73 4.24 -15.27 -19.59
CA LEU A 73 2.95 -15.77 -19.14
C LEU A 73 1.83 -15.28 -20.06
N ASN A 74 0.84 -16.14 -20.31
CA ASN A 74 -0.47 -15.70 -20.80
C ASN A 74 -1.40 -15.49 -19.58
N VAL A 75 -2.03 -14.32 -19.49
CA VAL A 75 -2.84 -13.94 -18.31
C VAL A 75 -4.18 -13.34 -18.70
N GLU A 76 -5.22 -13.65 -17.93
CA GLU A 76 -6.56 -13.07 -18.05
C GLU A 76 -6.74 -11.90 -17.07
N ILE A 77 -7.11 -10.71 -17.56
CA ILE A 77 -7.37 -9.55 -16.71
C ILE A 77 -8.69 -9.74 -15.93
N LEU A 78 -8.62 -9.64 -14.60
CA LEU A 78 -9.76 -9.89 -13.70
C LEU A 78 -10.51 -8.62 -13.25
N SER A 79 -9.89 -7.45 -13.35
CA SER A 79 -10.44 -6.17 -12.87
C SER A 79 -10.12 -5.00 -13.80
N GLY A 80 -10.82 -3.88 -13.60
CA GLY A 80 -10.63 -2.66 -14.41
C GLY A 80 -11.34 -2.68 -15.76
N GLU A 81 -10.96 -1.74 -16.63
CA GLU A 81 -11.58 -1.49 -17.94
C GLU A 81 -11.35 -2.65 -18.93
N TYR A 82 -10.19 -3.31 -18.83
CA TYR A 82 -9.76 -4.38 -19.75
C TYR A 82 -10.14 -5.78 -19.27
N LYS A 83 -11.07 -5.89 -18.32
CA LYS A 83 -11.49 -7.17 -17.73
C LYS A 83 -11.94 -8.19 -18.79
N GLY A 84 -11.47 -9.43 -18.66
CA GLY A 84 -11.76 -10.56 -19.52
C GLY A 84 -10.90 -10.63 -20.78
N ARG A 85 -9.96 -9.71 -20.97
CA ARG A 85 -8.96 -9.81 -22.03
C ARG A 85 -7.80 -10.70 -21.58
N GLU A 86 -7.30 -11.50 -22.52
CA GLU A 86 -6.06 -12.25 -22.38
C GLU A 86 -4.92 -11.42 -22.97
N ILE A 87 -3.79 -11.37 -22.26
CA ILE A 87 -2.59 -10.65 -22.67
C ILE A 87 -1.36 -11.48 -22.34
N GLU A 88 -0.33 -11.35 -23.18
CA GLU A 88 1.00 -11.88 -22.91
C GLU A 88 1.77 -10.88 -22.05
N VAL A 89 2.46 -11.37 -21.02
CA VAL A 89 3.27 -10.56 -20.12
C VAL A 89 4.63 -11.21 -19.91
N ILE A 90 5.68 -10.39 -19.92
CA ILE A 90 7.05 -10.88 -19.69
C ILE A 90 7.61 -10.16 -18.47
N GLY A 91 7.95 -10.96 -17.45
CA GLY A 91 8.65 -10.49 -16.26
C GLY A 91 10.16 -10.71 -16.39
N TYR A 92 10.92 -9.88 -15.68
CA TYR A 92 12.35 -10.07 -15.48
C TYR A 92 12.71 -9.86 -14.00
N ASN A 93 13.65 -10.65 -13.48
CA ASN A 93 14.14 -10.53 -12.11
C ASN A 93 15.65 -10.74 -12.05
N TYR A 94 16.33 -9.86 -11.31
CA TYR A 94 17.77 -9.97 -11.09
C TYR A 94 18.02 -10.54 -9.70
N ALA A 95 18.01 -11.88 -9.58
CA ALA A 95 18.02 -12.62 -8.32
C ALA A 95 19.16 -12.22 -7.35
N ASP A 96 20.32 -11.84 -7.87
CA ASP A 96 21.51 -11.48 -7.08
C ASP A 96 21.59 -9.99 -6.70
N THR A 97 20.52 -9.22 -6.89
CA THR A 97 20.50 -7.79 -6.61
C THR A 97 19.64 -7.42 -5.40
N TYR A 98 19.88 -6.24 -4.85
CA TYR A 98 19.02 -5.69 -3.78
C TYR A 98 17.56 -5.51 -4.21
N TYR A 99 17.30 -5.43 -5.52
CA TYR A 99 15.97 -5.26 -6.10
C TYR A 99 15.33 -6.59 -6.52
N ALA A 100 15.97 -7.73 -6.21
CA ALA A 100 15.42 -9.04 -6.50
C ALA A 100 14.06 -9.22 -5.84
N SER A 101 13.07 -9.65 -6.62
CA SER A 101 11.84 -10.21 -6.08
C SER A 101 12.11 -11.63 -5.65
N SER A 102 11.91 -11.93 -4.36
CA SER A 102 12.01 -13.30 -3.85
C SER A 102 10.88 -14.21 -4.35
N ASN A 103 9.82 -13.63 -4.91
CA ASN A 103 8.60 -14.31 -5.33
C ASN A 103 8.32 -14.04 -6.82
N PHE A 104 9.34 -14.23 -7.66
CA PHE A 104 9.24 -13.91 -9.09
C PHE A 104 8.57 -15.01 -9.93
N TRP A 105 8.64 -16.26 -9.48
CA TRP A 105 8.04 -17.39 -10.18
C TRP A 105 6.56 -17.50 -9.84
N PHE A 106 5.71 -17.43 -10.86
CA PHE A 106 4.26 -17.60 -10.76
C PHE A 106 3.82 -18.94 -11.33
N GLU A 107 2.72 -19.50 -10.80
CA GLU A 107 2.13 -20.78 -11.24
C GLU A 107 0.80 -20.56 -11.97
N GLU A 108 0.39 -21.55 -12.77
CA GLU A 108 -0.94 -21.53 -13.41
C GLU A 108 -2.07 -21.40 -12.38
N GLY A 109 -3.02 -20.50 -12.65
CA GLY A 109 -4.13 -20.20 -11.76
C GLY A 109 -3.83 -19.14 -10.70
N ASP A 110 -2.57 -18.71 -10.55
CA ASP A 110 -2.22 -17.65 -9.63
C ASP A 110 -2.88 -16.34 -10.00
N ARG A 111 -3.21 -15.56 -8.96
CA ARG A 111 -3.65 -14.18 -9.14
C ARG A 111 -2.46 -13.27 -8.93
N ILE A 112 -2.18 -12.47 -9.94
CA ILE A 112 -1.03 -11.57 -9.97
C ILE A 112 -1.48 -10.14 -10.26
N THR A 113 -0.64 -9.19 -9.91
CA THR A 113 -0.76 -7.79 -10.29
C THR A 113 0.06 -7.59 -11.55
N VAL A 114 -0.57 -7.07 -12.59
CA VAL A 114 0.07 -6.76 -13.87
C VAL A 114 0.01 -5.27 -14.08
N ARG A 115 1.12 -4.70 -14.54
CA ARG A 115 1.16 -3.33 -15.03
C ARG A 115 1.32 -3.37 -16.54
N PHE A 116 0.49 -2.62 -17.25
CA PHE A 116 0.63 -2.46 -18.68
C PHE A 116 0.47 -1.01 -19.10
N GLN A 117 1.06 -0.69 -20.25
CA GLN A 117 0.95 0.61 -20.89
C GLN A 117 -0.03 0.51 -22.06
N VAL A 118 -0.83 1.55 -22.23
CA VAL A 118 -1.79 1.64 -23.33
C VAL A 118 -1.33 2.73 -24.27
N GLU A 119 -1.07 2.38 -25.52
CA GLU A 119 -0.69 3.30 -26.57
C GLU A 119 -1.71 3.18 -27.72
N ASN A 120 -2.32 4.30 -28.11
CA ASN A 120 -3.37 4.33 -29.16
C ASN A 120 -4.56 3.36 -28.91
N GLY A 121 -4.84 3.00 -27.66
CA GLY A 121 -5.92 2.08 -27.29
C GLY A 121 -5.55 0.59 -27.33
N GLU A 122 -4.30 0.27 -27.66
CA GLU A 122 -3.74 -1.08 -27.62
C GLU A 122 -2.71 -1.21 -26.49
N ILE A 123 -2.60 -2.42 -25.95
CA ILE A 123 -1.65 -2.71 -24.88
C ILE A 123 -0.29 -2.95 -25.53
N SER A 124 0.66 -2.02 -25.33
CA SER A 124 1.96 -2.05 -25.99
C SER A 124 3.01 -2.82 -25.19
N PHE A 125 2.98 -2.70 -23.86
CA PHE A 125 3.89 -3.36 -22.95
C PHE A 125 3.16 -3.81 -21.70
N ALA A 126 3.42 -5.02 -21.22
CA ALA A 126 2.82 -5.55 -20.00
C ALA A 126 3.82 -6.42 -19.23
N ALA A 127 3.92 -6.18 -17.92
CA ALA A 127 4.82 -6.88 -17.03
C ALA A 127 4.10 -7.33 -15.74
N PRO A 128 4.37 -8.55 -15.26
CA PRO A 128 3.95 -8.97 -13.92
C PRO A 128 4.73 -8.18 -12.85
N LEU A 129 4.06 -7.85 -11.75
CA LEU A 129 4.66 -7.12 -10.62
C LEU A 129 4.87 -8.02 -9.40
N ASP A 130 3.76 -8.52 -8.85
CA ASP A 130 3.73 -9.31 -7.62
C ASP A 130 2.39 -10.06 -7.54
N TYR A 131 2.28 -11.01 -6.65
CA TYR A 131 1.03 -11.70 -6.33
C TYR A 131 -0.07 -10.72 -5.88
N ALA A 132 -1.29 -10.96 -6.34
CA ALA A 132 -2.46 -10.20 -5.94
C ALA A 132 -2.87 -10.58 -4.51
N ARG A 133 -2.70 -9.63 -3.58
CA ARG A 133 -2.98 -9.83 -2.16
C ARG A 133 -4.38 -9.39 -1.75
N ASP A 134 -5.19 -8.93 -2.69
CA ASP A 134 -6.54 -8.42 -2.45
C ASP A 134 -7.44 -9.49 -1.82
N TYR A 135 -7.57 -10.65 -2.46
CA TYR A 135 -8.47 -11.71 -2.02
C TYR A 135 -8.03 -12.33 -0.68
N PRO A 136 -6.76 -12.74 -0.48
CA PRO A 136 -6.30 -13.23 0.82
C PRO A 136 -6.49 -12.20 1.94
N SER A 137 -6.26 -10.91 1.67
CA SER A 137 -6.45 -9.85 2.66
C SER A 137 -7.92 -9.70 3.05
N TYR A 138 -8.85 -9.72 2.10
CA TYR A 138 -10.28 -9.65 2.42
C TYR A 138 -10.76 -10.86 3.22
N LEU A 139 -10.26 -12.06 2.89
CA LEU A 139 -10.56 -13.27 3.64
C LEU A 139 -10.05 -13.15 5.09
N LEU A 140 -8.83 -12.65 5.28
CA LEU A 140 -8.24 -12.46 6.61
C LEU A 140 -9.00 -11.41 7.43
N VAL A 141 -9.37 -10.28 6.81
CA VAL A 141 -10.20 -9.24 7.44
C VAL A 141 -11.57 -9.80 7.83
N GLY A 142 -12.21 -10.54 6.94
CA GLY A 142 -13.49 -11.19 7.22
C GLY A 142 -13.39 -12.18 8.37
N LEU A 143 -12.36 -13.02 8.38
CA LEU A 143 -12.06 -13.96 9.46
C LEU A 143 -11.82 -13.22 10.78
N PHE A 144 -11.02 -12.16 10.77
CA PHE A 144 -10.74 -11.35 11.96
C PHE A 144 -12.03 -10.75 12.55
N ILE A 145 -12.88 -10.16 11.72
CA ILE A 145 -14.19 -9.64 12.14
C ILE A 145 -15.06 -10.78 12.69
N ALA A 146 -15.12 -11.93 12.02
CA ALA A 146 -15.89 -13.07 12.49
C ALA A 146 -15.44 -13.54 13.88
N LEU A 147 -14.13 -13.64 14.12
CA LEU A 147 -13.57 -13.97 15.43
C LEU A 147 -13.91 -12.90 16.47
N LEU A 148 -13.80 -11.61 16.14
CA LEU A 148 -14.18 -10.52 17.04
C LEU A 148 -15.66 -10.60 17.45
N LEU A 149 -16.54 -10.94 16.52
CA LEU A 149 -17.97 -11.10 16.80
C LEU A 149 -18.24 -12.36 17.63
N PHE A 150 -17.55 -13.45 17.34
CA PHE A 150 -17.69 -14.71 18.05
C PHE A 150 -17.26 -14.60 19.52
N PHE A 151 -16.06 -14.08 19.78
CA PHE A 151 -15.52 -13.95 21.13
C PHE A 151 -16.05 -12.69 21.86
N GLY A 152 -16.20 -11.59 21.14
CA GLY A 152 -16.58 -10.29 21.70
C GLY A 152 -18.09 -10.04 21.78
N LYS A 153 -18.93 -10.80 21.07
CA LYS A 153 -20.39 -10.61 21.00
C LYS A 153 -20.75 -9.14 20.73
N LEU A 154 -21.64 -8.55 21.54
CA LEU A 154 -22.03 -7.13 21.45
C LEU A 154 -20.86 -6.16 21.69
N LYS A 155 -19.85 -6.53 22.48
CA LYS A 155 -18.65 -5.71 22.67
C LYS A 155 -17.77 -5.75 21.42
N GLY A 156 -17.69 -6.89 20.75
CA GLY A 156 -17.01 -7.05 19.46
C GLY A 156 -17.62 -6.16 18.38
N VAL A 157 -18.95 -6.15 18.26
CA VAL A 157 -19.67 -5.26 17.32
C VAL A 157 -19.33 -3.79 17.58
N LYS A 158 -19.38 -3.36 18.85
CA LYS A 158 -19.03 -1.98 19.24
C LYS A 158 -17.60 -1.63 18.86
N SER A 159 -16.64 -2.53 19.06
CA SER A 159 -15.24 -2.32 18.68
C SER A 159 -15.08 -2.13 17.16
N VAL A 160 -15.77 -2.94 16.35
CA VAL A 160 -15.73 -2.81 14.88
C VAL A 160 -16.33 -1.47 14.43
N ILE A 161 -17.46 -1.05 15.01
CA ILE A 161 -18.09 0.25 14.72
C ILE A 161 -17.14 1.39 15.07
N THR A 162 -16.53 1.36 16.26
CA THR A 162 -15.58 2.38 16.70
C THR A 162 -14.37 2.46 15.78
N LEU A 163 -13.85 1.32 15.32
CA LEU A 163 -12.73 1.28 14.37
C LEU A 163 -13.13 1.94 13.04
N GLY A 164 -14.29 1.59 12.48
CA GLY A 164 -14.79 2.20 11.26
C GLY A 164 -15.00 3.71 11.40
N LEU A 165 -15.53 4.16 12.53
CA LEU A 165 -15.73 5.58 12.83
C LEU A 165 -14.41 6.35 12.97
N THR A 166 -13.41 5.72 13.59
CA THR A 166 -12.07 6.28 13.70
C THR A 166 -11.48 6.49 12.31
N ILE A 167 -11.49 5.45 11.47
CA ILE A 167 -11.02 5.53 10.07
C ILE A 167 -11.78 6.62 9.32
N PHE A 168 -13.10 6.68 9.44
CA PHE A 168 -13.91 7.71 8.80
C PHE A 168 -13.48 9.13 9.18
N ILE A 169 -13.29 9.41 10.47
CA ILE A 169 -12.82 10.71 10.95
C ILE A 169 -11.43 11.01 10.39
N LEU A 170 -10.52 10.04 10.36
CA LEU A 170 -9.19 10.27 9.78
C LEU A 170 -9.28 10.65 8.29
N PHE A 171 -10.02 9.89 7.48
CA PHE A 171 -10.10 10.12 6.03
C PHE A 171 -10.90 11.37 5.65
N LYS A 172 -11.96 11.71 6.39
CA LYS A 172 -12.83 12.84 6.06
C LYS A 172 -12.48 14.13 6.79
N PHE A 173 -11.73 14.06 7.88
CA PHE A 173 -11.35 15.24 8.66
C PHE A 173 -9.82 15.38 8.73
N MET A 174 -9.11 14.42 9.30
CA MET A 174 -7.66 14.61 9.52
C MET A 174 -6.87 14.75 8.21
N ILE A 175 -7.06 13.85 7.24
CA ILE A 175 -6.34 13.86 5.97
C ILE A 175 -6.57 15.16 5.17
N PRO A 176 -7.82 15.59 4.88
CA PRO A 176 -8.03 16.81 4.09
C PRO A 176 -7.45 18.06 4.76
N TYR A 177 -7.66 18.24 6.07
CA TYR A 177 -7.11 19.40 6.79
C TYR A 177 -5.58 19.38 6.85
N LEU A 178 -4.97 18.19 6.90
CA LEU A 178 -3.52 18.04 6.82
C LEU A 178 -3.00 18.45 5.43
N LEU A 179 -3.70 18.07 4.36
CA LEU A 179 -3.37 18.46 2.98
C LEU A 179 -3.57 19.96 2.73
N GLU A 180 -4.48 20.61 3.45
CA GLU A 180 -4.65 22.07 3.46
C GLU A 180 -3.51 22.83 4.18
N GLY A 181 -2.54 22.11 4.77
CA GLY A 181 -1.37 22.72 5.42
C GLY A 181 -1.62 23.20 6.86
N HIS A 182 -2.68 22.74 7.51
CA HIS A 182 -2.92 23.04 8.93
C HIS A 182 -1.82 22.47 9.83
N ASN A 183 -1.64 23.05 11.02
CA ASN A 183 -0.64 22.58 11.98
C ASN A 183 -0.94 21.12 12.39
N PRO A 184 -0.05 20.15 12.05
CA PRO A 184 -0.31 18.73 12.25
C PRO A 184 -0.40 18.36 13.73
N ILE A 185 0.34 19.04 14.61
CA ILE A 185 0.36 18.75 16.04
C ILE A 185 -1.03 19.02 16.64
N LEU A 186 -1.60 20.18 16.30
CA LEU A 186 -2.89 20.63 16.81
C LEU A 186 -4.01 19.75 16.24
N LEU A 187 -3.93 19.41 14.95
CA LEU A 187 -4.91 18.55 14.29
C LEU A 187 -4.95 17.15 14.89
N VAL A 188 -3.79 16.53 15.14
CA VAL A 188 -3.71 15.22 15.80
C VAL A 188 -4.23 15.28 17.24
N LEU A 189 -3.91 16.34 17.98
CA LEU A 189 -4.37 16.51 19.36
C LEU A 189 -5.89 16.57 19.45
N ILE A 190 -6.52 17.44 18.64
CA ILE A 190 -7.99 17.59 18.62
C ILE A 190 -8.65 16.30 18.13
N THR A 191 -8.19 15.77 17.00
CA THR A 191 -8.79 14.57 16.40
C THR A 191 -8.66 13.37 17.33
N GLY A 192 -7.50 13.18 17.96
CA GLY A 192 -7.25 12.12 18.93
C GLY A 192 -8.12 12.24 20.17
N ALA A 193 -8.33 13.46 20.70
CA ALA A 193 -9.23 13.69 21.82
C ALA A 193 -10.68 13.31 21.48
N ILE A 194 -11.17 13.74 20.30
CA ILE A 194 -12.51 13.41 19.81
C ILE A 194 -12.68 11.90 19.65
N VAL A 195 -11.75 11.24 18.94
CA VAL A 195 -11.79 9.80 18.70
C VAL A 195 -11.74 9.02 20.00
N THR A 196 -10.91 9.42 20.96
CA THR A 196 -10.78 8.74 22.26
C THR A 196 -12.06 8.87 23.08
N ALA A 197 -12.63 10.08 23.18
CA ALA A 197 -13.89 10.30 23.89
C ALA A 197 -15.02 9.47 23.28
N LEU A 198 -15.11 9.45 21.95
CA LEU A 198 -16.11 8.70 21.21
C LEU A 198 -15.93 7.19 21.38
N THR A 199 -14.69 6.71 21.33
CA THR A 199 -14.32 5.31 21.58
C THR A 199 -14.77 4.87 22.96
N PHE A 200 -14.46 5.64 24.00
CA PHE A 200 -14.90 5.32 25.35
C PHE A 200 -16.41 5.29 25.49
N LEU A 201 -17.12 6.25 24.88
CA LEU A 201 -18.58 6.31 24.94
C LEU A 201 -19.22 5.08 24.27
N ILE A 202 -18.73 4.65 23.11
CA ILE A 202 -19.28 3.52 22.36
C ILE A 202 -18.95 2.18 23.06
N VAL A 203 -17.67 1.98 23.42
CA VAL A 203 -17.18 0.71 23.95
C VAL A 203 -17.64 0.48 25.39
N SER A 204 -17.50 1.47 26.28
CA SER A 204 -17.93 1.35 27.68
C SER A 204 -19.45 1.43 27.83
N GLY A 205 -20.15 2.05 26.89
CA GLY A 205 -21.60 2.27 26.92
C GLY A 205 -22.03 3.28 27.99
N PHE A 206 -23.30 3.70 27.95
CA PHE A 206 -23.91 4.50 29.02
C PHE A 206 -24.18 3.62 30.24
N SER A 207 -23.20 3.47 31.12
CA SER A 207 -23.44 3.11 32.51
C SER A 207 -23.16 4.34 33.38
N ARG A 208 -23.90 4.54 34.47
CA ARG A 208 -23.77 5.70 35.39
C ARG A 208 -22.34 5.97 35.91
N LYS A 209 -21.39 5.07 35.65
CA LYS A 209 -19.97 5.19 36.01
C LYS A 209 -19.12 5.93 34.96
N THR A 210 -19.57 6.02 33.70
CA THR A 210 -18.82 6.66 32.60
C THR A 210 -19.01 8.18 32.55
N LEU A 211 -20.09 8.71 33.11
CA LEU A 211 -20.39 10.15 33.12
C LEU A 211 -19.61 10.93 34.22
N ALA A 212 -18.93 10.22 35.12
CA ALA A 212 -18.26 10.77 36.29
C ALA A 212 -16.72 10.71 36.22
N ALA A 213 -16.17 10.16 35.12
CA ALA A 213 -14.74 10.10 34.83
C ALA A 213 -14.41 11.07 33.69
#